data_AF-A0A9D2I972-F1
#
_entry.id   AF-A0A9D2I972-F1
#
_cell.length_a   1.000
_cell.length_b   1.000
_cell.length_c   1.000
_cell.angle_alpha   90.00
_cell.angle_beta   90.00
_cell.angle_gamma   90.00
#
_symmetry.space_group_name_H-M   'P 1'
#
loop_
_entity.id
_entity.type
_entity.pdbx_description
1 polymer ?
#
loop_
_entity_poly.entity_id
_entity_poly.type
_entity_poly.pdbx_seq_one_letter_code
_entity_poly.pdbx_strand_id
1 'polypeptide(L)'
;MSFREDVFAKIVTYITVAVLLGAMLVEAFVIYMERREQTELEAQVASDQETINELSGQTHSLTAKVEELQEFQDNWENFVILADSEFCQQMREDLYSRPEVIPQEAEEASILAEEADALGKTDDTDEGEITAEEESAQITADFSFPSPDDKEWLLPLNLGNKPSVEYLFYARAQDLERDRYIDLLFEVPVDRPDGDPLLDEDGQIIWECLAYDAGLGWTLYMPPEEESDG
;
A
#
# COMPACT_ATOMS: atom_id res chain seq x y z
N MET A 1 -69.19 -48.17 62.98
CA MET A 1 -68.48 -47.02 62.39
C MET A 1 -69.50 -46.17 61.64
N SER A 2 -69.56 -44.88 61.93
CA SER A 2 -70.59 -44.01 61.37
C SER A 2 -70.20 -43.57 59.95
N PHE A 3 -71.15 -43.60 59.01
CA PHE A 3 -70.93 -43.19 57.60
C PHE A 3 -70.28 -41.80 57.45
N ARG A 4 -70.49 -40.91 58.43
CA ARG A 4 -69.88 -39.58 58.46
C ARG A 4 -68.36 -39.62 58.66
N GLU A 5 -67.84 -40.45 59.55
CA GLU A 5 -66.40 -40.54 59.80
C GLU A 5 -65.64 -41.05 58.57
N ASP A 6 -66.20 -42.02 57.84
CA ASP A 6 -65.59 -42.54 56.60
C ASP A 6 -65.59 -41.49 55.47
N VAL A 7 -66.65 -40.69 55.37
CA VAL A 7 -66.71 -39.58 54.41
C VAL A 7 -65.71 -38.47 54.78
N PHE A 8 -65.59 -38.11 56.06
CA PHE A 8 -64.61 -37.12 56.53
C PHE A 8 -63.17 -37.60 56.30
N ALA A 9 -62.86 -38.87 56.57
CA ALA A 9 -61.55 -39.44 56.32
C ALA A 9 -61.20 -39.37 54.83
N LYS A 10 -62.13 -39.74 53.93
CA LYS A 10 -61.94 -39.61 52.48
C LYS A 10 -61.68 -38.18 52.05
N ILE A 11 -62.44 -37.21 52.55
CA ILE A 11 -62.23 -35.78 52.24
C ILE A 11 -60.84 -35.33 52.66
N VAL A 12 -60.41 -35.67 53.88
CA VAL A 12 -59.06 -35.31 54.38
C VAL A 12 -57.97 -35.97 53.52
N THR A 13 -58.14 -37.24 53.13
CA THR A 13 -57.19 -37.91 52.22
C THR A 13 -57.13 -37.26 50.84
N TYR A 14 -58.26 -36.83 50.27
CA TYR A 14 -58.25 -36.10 49.01
C TYR A 14 -57.56 -34.74 49.14
N ILE A 15 -57.75 -34.03 50.25
CA ILE A 15 -57.06 -32.77 50.53
C ILE A 15 -55.55 -32.98 50.66
N THR A 16 -55.10 -34.00 51.40
CA THR A 16 -53.66 -34.27 51.56
C THR A 16 -53.02 -34.68 50.23
N VAL A 17 -53.69 -35.50 49.43
CA VAL A 17 -53.22 -35.85 48.07
C VAL A 17 -53.15 -34.61 47.18
N ALA A 18 -54.15 -33.73 47.22
CA ALA A 18 -54.13 -32.47 46.45
C ALA A 18 -52.99 -31.54 46.88
N VAL A 19 -52.70 -31.44 48.19
CA VAL A 19 -51.57 -30.64 48.70
C VAL A 19 -50.23 -31.22 48.26
N LEU A 20 -50.05 -32.54 48.33
CA LEU A 20 -48.82 -33.20 47.88
C LEU A 20 -48.60 -33.06 46.37
N LEU A 21 -49.66 -33.21 45.57
CA LEU A 21 -49.59 -32.95 44.12
C LEU A 21 -49.30 -31.48 43.82
N GLY A 22 -49.86 -30.55 44.60
CA GLY A 22 -49.57 -29.12 44.49
C GLY A 22 -48.09 -28.81 44.77
N ALA A 23 -47.53 -29.38 45.83
CA ALA A 23 -46.11 -29.22 46.15
C ALA A 23 -45.20 -29.78 45.04
N MET A 24 -45.51 -30.98 44.54
CA MET A 24 -44.75 -31.60 43.45
C MET A 24 -44.79 -30.79 42.16
N LEU A 25 -45.94 -30.16 41.83
CA LEU A 25 -46.06 -29.28 40.67
C LEU A 25 -45.22 -28.01 40.80
N VAL A 26 -45.15 -27.41 42.00
CA VAL A 26 -44.31 -26.23 42.24
C VAL A 26 -42.83 -26.57 42.08
N GLU A 27 -42.37 -27.67 42.67
CA GLU A 27 -40.97 -28.11 42.51
C GLU A 27 -40.63 -28.42 41.05
N ALA A 28 -41.51 -29.12 40.33
CA ALA A 28 -41.33 -29.39 38.91
C ALA A 28 -41.28 -28.10 38.07
N PHE A 29 -42.08 -27.09 38.43
CA PHE A 29 -42.07 -25.80 37.75
C PHE A 29 -40.78 -25.02 38.02
N VAL A 30 -40.28 -25.01 39.26
CA VAL A 30 -38.99 -24.39 39.60
C VAL A 30 -37.84 -25.04 38.85
N ILE A 31 -37.77 -26.39 38.84
CA ILE A 31 -36.75 -27.12 38.09
C ILE A 31 -36.84 -26.83 36.59
N TYR A 32 -38.05 -26.70 36.05
CA TYR A 32 -38.25 -26.34 34.64
C TYR A 32 -37.72 -24.93 34.33
N MET A 33 -38.01 -23.95 35.20
CA MET A 33 -37.50 -22.58 35.05
C MET A 33 -35.98 -22.51 35.18
N GLU A 34 -35.40 -23.17 36.18
CA GLU A 34 -33.93 -23.23 36.36
C GLU A 34 -33.24 -23.84 35.13
N ARG A 35 -33.78 -24.94 34.59
CA ARG A 35 -33.24 -25.55 33.37
C ARG A 35 -33.35 -24.62 32.17
N ARG A 36 -34.45 -23.88 32.05
CA ARG A 36 -34.64 -22.92 30.97
C ARG A 36 -33.60 -21.79 31.06
N GLU A 37 -33.43 -21.22 32.24
CA GLU A 37 -32.41 -20.19 32.49
C GLU A 37 -31.00 -20.74 32.21
N GLN A 38 -30.71 -21.97 32.63
CA GLN A 38 -29.44 -22.62 32.34
C GLN A 38 -29.21 -22.78 30.82
N THR A 39 -30.23 -23.23 30.06
CA THR A 39 -30.09 -23.34 28.59
C THR A 39 -29.91 -22.00 27.90
N GLU A 40 -30.52 -20.93 28.42
CA GLU A 40 -30.37 -19.58 27.89
C GLU A 40 -28.98 -19.03 28.16
N LEU A 41 -28.46 -19.22 29.39
CA LEU A 41 -27.08 -18.87 29.75
C LEU A 41 -26.05 -19.68 28.96
N GLU A 42 -26.28 -20.98 28.75
CA GLU A 42 -25.40 -21.82 27.94
C GLU A 42 -25.37 -21.36 26.47
N ALA A 43 -26.52 -20.97 25.90
CA ALA A 43 -26.60 -20.42 24.55
C ALA A 43 -25.88 -19.06 24.44
N GLN A 44 -26.05 -18.20 25.45
CA GLN A 44 -25.36 -16.91 25.51
C GLN A 44 -23.85 -17.09 25.62
N VAL A 45 -23.36 -17.97 26.49
CA VAL A 45 -21.93 -18.28 26.63
C VAL A 45 -21.35 -18.86 25.33
N ALA A 46 -22.09 -19.72 24.62
CA ALA A 46 -21.65 -20.24 23.33
C ALA A 46 -21.53 -19.13 22.27
N SER A 47 -22.52 -18.23 22.21
CA SER A 47 -22.49 -17.07 21.33
C SER A 47 -21.32 -16.13 21.67
N ASP A 48 -21.14 -15.81 22.96
CA ASP A 48 -20.06 -14.94 23.41
C ASP A 48 -18.69 -15.57 23.09
N GLN A 49 -18.54 -16.88 23.25
CA GLN A 49 -17.31 -17.59 22.88
C GLN A 49 -17.02 -17.53 21.37
N GLU A 50 -18.05 -17.61 20.53
CA GLU A 50 -17.90 -17.45 19.07
C GLU A 50 -17.42 -16.02 18.73
N THR A 51 -18.03 -15.00 19.34
CA THR A 51 -17.58 -13.60 19.14
C THR A 51 -16.16 -13.37 19.64
N ILE A 52 -15.77 -13.96 20.76
CA ILE A 52 -14.40 -13.89 21.28
C ILE A 52 -13.42 -14.56 20.32
N ASN A 53 -13.78 -15.71 19.75
CA ASN A 53 -12.93 -16.40 18.79
C ASN A 53 -12.77 -15.59 17.50
N GLU A 54 -13.85 -14.97 17.01
CA GLU A 54 -13.80 -14.08 15.85
C GLU A 54 -12.93 -12.84 16.11
N LEU A 55 -13.17 -12.14 17.22
CA LEU A 55 -12.38 -10.96 17.61
C LEU A 55 -10.91 -11.31 17.86
N SER A 56 -10.62 -12.49 18.42
CA SER A 56 -9.27 -13.00 18.59
C SER A 56 -8.58 -13.22 17.24
N GLY A 57 -9.29 -13.82 16.27
CA GLY A 57 -8.80 -13.99 14.90
C GLY A 57 -8.51 -12.65 14.21
N GLN A 58 -9.42 -11.68 14.34
CA GLN A 58 -9.22 -10.32 13.83
C GLN A 58 -8.03 -9.62 14.49
N THR A 59 -7.89 -9.74 15.82
CA THR A 59 -6.77 -9.18 16.57
C THR A 59 -5.44 -9.77 16.08
N HIS A 60 -5.37 -11.08 15.89
CA HIS A 60 -4.16 -11.72 15.39
C HIS A 60 -3.78 -11.25 13.97
N SER A 61 -4.78 -11.14 13.08
CA SER A 61 -4.56 -10.60 11.74
C SER A 61 -4.10 -9.14 11.76
N LEU A 62 -4.67 -8.31 12.63
CA LEU A 62 -4.26 -6.91 12.78
C LEU A 62 -2.84 -6.80 13.34
N THR A 63 -2.47 -7.61 14.33
CA THR A 63 -1.11 -7.64 14.86
C THR A 63 -0.10 -7.99 13.76
N ALA A 64 -0.39 -8.98 12.91
CA ALA A 64 0.49 -9.33 11.79
C ALA A 64 0.66 -8.19 10.79
N LYS A 65 -0.42 -7.46 10.47
CA LYS A 65 -0.34 -6.28 9.59
C LYS A 65 0.44 -5.13 10.22
N VAL A 66 0.32 -4.94 11.53
CA VAL A 66 1.11 -3.92 12.25
C VAL A 66 2.59 -4.26 12.21
N GLU A 67 2.95 -5.53 12.38
CA GLU A 67 4.34 -6.00 12.25
C GLU A 67 4.88 -5.76 10.83
N GLU A 68 4.14 -6.13 9.79
CA GLU A 68 4.51 -5.87 8.39
C GLU A 68 4.70 -4.37 8.09
N LEU A 69 3.77 -3.53 8.55
CA LEU A 69 3.88 -2.09 8.39
C LEU A 69 5.05 -1.49 9.16
N GLN A 70 5.38 -2.07 10.32
CA GLN A 70 6.54 -1.64 11.09
C GLN A 70 7.85 -2.02 10.38
N GLU A 71 7.95 -3.23 9.84
CA GLU A 71 9.10 -3.63 9.00
C GLU A 71 9.24 -2.72 7.78
N PHE A 72 8.13 -2.37 7.14
CA PHE A 72 8.12 -1.42 6.03
C PHE A 72 8.60 -0.05 6.50
N GLN A 73 8.09 0.49 7.61
CA GLN A 73 8.53 1.76 8.16
C GLN A 73 10.03 1.76 8.46
N ASP A 74 10.55 0.73 9.13
CA ASP A 74 11.97 0.62 9.46
C ASP A 74 12.84 0.57 8.20
N ASN A 75 12.37 -0.12 7.14
CA ASN A 75 13.04 -0.15 5.85
C ASN A 75 13.03 1.24 5.17
N TRP A 76 11.90 1.94 5.20
CA TRP A 76 11.81 3.31 4.68
C TRP A 76 12.68 4.30 5.45
N GLU A 77 12.70 4.24 6.78
CA GLU A 77 13.59 5.08 7.59
C GLU A 77 15.06 4.83 7.23
N ASN A 78 15.44 3.58 6.94
CA ASN A 78 16.78 3.26 6.46
C ASN A 78 17.07 3.92 5.09
N PHE A 79 16.13 3.84 4.12
CA PHE A 79 16.28 4.52 2.84
C PHE A 79 16.38 6.05 2.97
N VAL A 80 15.62 6.66 3.90
CA VAL A 80 15.69 8.10 4.18
C VAL A 80 17.04 8.47 4.80
N ILE A 81 17.54 7.68 5.76
CA ILE A 81 18.89 7.87 6.33
C ILE A 81 19.97 7.74 5.25
N LEU A 82 19.80 6.82 4.30
CA LEU A 82 20.71 6.65 3.18
C LEU A 82 20.63 7.83 2.18
N ALA A 83 19.44 8.35 1.90
CA ALA A 83 19.25 9.56 1.08
C ALA A 83 19.87 10.83 1.71
N ASP A 84 20.11 10.79 3.03
CA ASP A 84 20.84 11.80 3.81
C ASP A 84 22.35 11.59 3.86
N SER A 85 22.88 10.55 3.22
CA SER A 85 24.31 10.35 3.12
C SER A 85 24.98 11.43 2.27
N GLU A 86 26.24 11.75 2.60
CA GLU A 86 27.08 12.66 1.78
C GLU A 86 27.20 12.15 0.33
N PHE A 87 27.13 10.84 0.14
CA PHE A 87 27.11 10.20 -1.18
C PHE A 87 25.88 10.59 -2.00
N CYS A 88 24.68 10.46 -1.43
CA CYS A 88 23.44 10.86 -2.13
C CYS A 88 23.39 12.37 -2.37
N GLN A 89 23.97 13.19 -1.48
CA GLN A 89 24.12 14.62 -1.72
C GLN A 89 25.00 14.89 -2.95
N GLN A 90 26.16 14.25 -3.06
CA GLN A 90 27.05 14.39 -4.23
C GLN A 90 26.34 13.97 -5.53
N MET A 91 25.56 12.87 -5.48
CA MET A 91 24.77 12.40 -6.60
C MET A 91 23.70 13.41 -7.04
N ARG A 92 22.99 14.04 -6.08
CA ARG A 92 22.03 15.11 -6.38
C ARG A 92 22.69 16.33 -7.00
N GLU A 93 23.86 16.72 -6.50
CA GLU A 93 24.63 17.85 -7.04
C GLU A 93 25.10 17.57 -8.48
N ASP A 94 25.55 16.35 -8.78
CA ASP A 94 25.94 15.94 -10.13
C ASP A 94 24.75 16.00 -11.10
N LEU A 95 23.64 15.34 -10.77
CA LEU A 95 22.43 15.33 -11.60
C LEU A 95 21.85 16.74 -11.80
N TYR A 96 21.79 17.56 -10.75
CA TYR A 96 21.34 18.94 -10.86
C TYR A 96 22.16 19.76 -11.88
N SER A 97 23.46 19.51 -11.96
CA SER A 97 24.34 20.17 -12.93
C SER A 97 24.27 19.60 -14.34
N ARG A 98 23.61 18.44 -14.51
CA ARG A 98 23.61 17.65 -15.75
C ARG A 98 22.20 17.22 -16.16
N PRO A 99 21.34 18.16 -16.57
CA PRO A 99 20.03 17.84 -17.14
C PRO A 99 20.15 17.00 -18.42
N GLU A 100 21.30 17.05 -19.11
CA GLU A 100 21.60 16.26 -20.32
C GLU A 100 21.58 14.73 -20.11
N VAL A 101 21.61 14.26 -18.85
CA VAL A 101 21.49 12.84 -18.50
C VAL A 101 20.07 12.31 -18.72
N ILE A 102 19.08 13.20 -18.82
CA ILE A 102 17.69 12.84 -19.13
C ILE A 102 17.64 12.39 -20.61
N PRO A 103 17.21 11.15 -20.90
CA PRO A 103 17.12 10.69 -22.27
C PRO A 103 16.08 11.47 -23.07
N GLN A 104 16.42 11.86 -24.31
CA GLN A 104 15.50 12.55 -25.23
C GLN A 104 14.21 11.74 -25.47
N GLU A 105 14.31 10.40 -25.50
CA GLU A 105 13.14 9.52 -25.60
C GLU A 105 12.11 9.75 -24.48
N ALA A 106 12.57 10.07 -23.27
CA ALA A 106 11.70 10.35 -22.14
C ALA A 106 10.98 11.70 -22.30
N GLU A 107 11.68 12.70 -22.84
CA GLU A 107 11.10 14.01 -23.14
C GLU A 107 10.03 13.91 -24.24
N GLU A 108 10.35 13.19 -25.33
CA GLU A 108 9.41 12.91 -26.41
C GLU A 108 8.19 12.12 -25.94
N ALA A 109 8.40 11.11 -25.09
CA ALA A 109 7.32 10.33 -24.49
C ALA A 109 6.43 11.21 -23.59
N SER A 110 7.01 12.19 -22.90
CA SER A 110 6.23 13.16 -22.12
C SER A 110 5.35 13.99 -23.05
N ILE A 111 5.89 14.53 -24.15
CA ILE A 111 5.11 15.31 -25.12
C ILE A 111 3.96 14.47 -25.67
N LEU A 112 4.21 13.21 -26.05
CA LEU A 112 3.17 12.29 -26.53
C LEU A 112 2.09 12.05 -25.47
N ALA A 113 2.48 11.86 -24.21
CA ALA A 113 1.55 11.73 -23.10
C ALA A 113 0.66 12.98 -22.93
N GLU A 114 1.21 14.18 -23.16
CA GLU A 114 0.45 15.43 -23.12
C GLU A 114 -0.62 15.48 -24.22
N GLU A 115 -0.23 15.11 -25.45
CA GLU A 115 -1.14 15.04 -26.58
C GLU A 115 -2.25 14.01 -26.35
N ALA A 116 -1.93 12.86 -25.76
CA ALA A 116 -2.90 11.84 -25.40
C ALA A 116 -3.91 12.33 -24.35
N ASP A 117 -3.45 13.04 -23.32
CA ASP A 117 -4.30 13.64 -22.28
C ASP A 117 -5.18 14.75 -22.86
N ALA A 118 -4.64 15.57 -23.77
CA ALA A 118 -5.40 16.61 -24.47
C ALA A 118 -6.51 16.01 -25.34
N LEU A 119 -6.21 14.94 -26.08
CA LEU A 119 -7.20 14.21 -26.89
C LEU A 119 -8.26 13.53 -26.01
N GLY A 120 -7.86 12.92 -24.88
CA GLY A 120 -8.78 12.29 -23.93
C GLY A 120 -9.78 13.28 -23.29
N LYS A 121 -9.41 14.56 -23.15
CA LYS A 121 -10.32 15.62 -22.69
C LYS A 121 -11.34 16.09 -23.72
N THR A 122 -11.12 15.84 -25.01
CA THR A 122 -12.04 16.26 -26.08
C THR A 122 -13.23 15.33 -26.29
N ASP A 123 -13.24 14.12 -25.69
CA ASP A 123 -14.34 13.16 -25.88
C ASP A 123 -15.58 13.44 -25.00
N ASP A 124 -15.48 14.41 -24.07
CA ASP A 124 -16.59 14.81 -23.17
C ASP A 124 -17.20 16.19 -23.48
N THR A 125 -16.78 16.88 -24.56
CA THR A 125 -17.42 18.16 -24.94
C THR A 125 -17.62 18.29 -26.46
N ASP A 126 -18.89 18.43 -26.83
CA ASP A 126 -19.48 18.78 -28.14
C ASP A 126 -18.56 19.37 -29.22
N GLU A 127 -18.75 18.83 -30.43
CA GLU A 127 -18.55 19.42 -31.77
C GLU A 127 -17.89 20.82 -31.81
N GLY A 128 -16.57 20.84 -31.95
CA GLY A 128 -15.80 22.02 -32.30
C GLY A 128 -14.54 21.62 -33.04
N GLU A 129 -14.56 21.71 -34.36
CA GLU A 129 -13.42 21.59 -35.26
C GLU A 129 -12.27 22.50 -34.79
N ILE A 130 -11.31 21.92 -34.07
CA ILE A 130 -10.01 22.54 -33.82
C ILE A 130 -9.01 21.74 -34.66
N THR A 131 -8.58 22.39 -35.72
CA THR A 131 -7.58 21.96 -36.70
C THR A 131 -6.33 21.42 -36.02
N ALA A 132 -6.08 20.13 -36.18
CA ALA A 132 -4.87 19.41 -35.77
C ALA A 132 -3.62 19.77 -36.62
N GLU A 133 -3.54 20.99 -37.15
CA GLU A 133 -2.58 21.34 -38.22
C GLU A 133 -1.77 22.63 -37.97
N GLU A 134 -1.91 23.31 -36.83
CA GLU A 134 -1.16 24.57 -36.58
C GLU A 134 -0.63 24.68 -35.14
N GLU A 135 0.16 23.72 -34.66
CA GLU A 135 1.17 23.98 -33.61
C GLU A 135 2.19 22.83 -33.46
N SER A 136 2.71 22.33 -34.58
CA SER A 136 4.05 21.71 -34.61
C SER A 136 5.14 22.79 -34.48
N ALA A 137 4.97 23.71 -33.52
CA ALA A 137 6.14 24.38 -32.96
C ALA A 137 6.98 23.26 -32.32
N GLN A 138 8.30 23.27 -32.51
CA GLN A 138 9.18 22.42 -31.71
C GLN A 138 8.87 22.66 -30.22
N ILE A 139 7.98 21.82 -29.69
CA ILE A 139 7.69 21.72 -28.27
C ILE A 139 8.98 21.15 -27.69
N THR A 140 9.83 22.05 -27.23
CA THR A 140 11.07 21.70 -26.54
C THR A 140 10.67 21.59 -25.08
N ALA A 141 10.53 20.36 -24.59
CA ALA A 141 10.35 20.14 -23.17
C ALA A 141 11.73 20.29 -22.51
N ASP A 142 11.86 21.24 -21.59
CA ASP A 142 13.13 21.51 -20.90
C ASP A 142 13.04 20.91 -19.50
N PHE A 143 13.30 19.61 -19.40
CA PHE A 143 13.28 18.92 -18.12
C PHE A 143 14.57 19.18 -17.36
N SER A 144 14.42 19.51 -16.08
CA SER A 144 15.55 19.72 -15.18
C SER A 144 15.34 19.00 -13.86
N PHE A 145 16.43 18.63 -13.21
CA PHE A 145 16.36 18.08 -11.86
C PHE A 145 16.12 19.21 -10.85
N PRO A 146 15.24 19.00 -9.85
CA PRO A 146 15.01 19.97 -8.79
C PRO A 146 16.26 20.25 -7.94
N SER A 147 16.18 21.24 -7.06
CA SER A 147 17.29 21.65 -6.20
C SER A 147 17.90 20.45 -5.45
N PRO A 148 19.24 20.36 -5.31
CA PRO A 148 19.88 19.28 -4.56
C PRO A 148 19.56 19.32 -3.05
N ASP A 149 19.02 20.44 -2.55
CA ASP A 149 18.49 20.56 -1.19
C ASP A 149 17.18 19.78 -1.00
N ASP A 150 16.40 19.59 -2.08
CA ASP A 150 15.17 18.81 -2.07
C ASP A 150 15.52 17.32 -2.13
N LYS A 151 15.11 16.56 -1.11
CA LYS A 151 15.52 15.16 -0.96
C LYS A 151 14.58 14.18 -1.64
N GLU A 152 13.38 14.63 -1.98
CA GLU A 152 12.27 13.77 -2.39
C GLU A 152 12.39 13.30 -3.84
N TRP A 153 13.18 13.99 -4.66
CA TRP A 153 13.31 13.68 -6.08
C TRP A 153 14.41 12.67 -6.40
N LEU A 154 15.31 12.34 -5.47
CA LEU A 154 16.34 11.30 -5.67
C LEU A 154 16.31 10.29 -4.51
N LEU A 155 16.02 9.03 -4.83
CA LEU A 155 15.94 7.95 -3.85
C LEU A 155 16.87 6.79 -4.22
N PRO A 156 17.77 6.39 -3.31
CA PRO A 156 18.57 5.20 -3.51
C PRO A 156 17.74 3.93 -3.25
N LEU A 157 17.69 3.02 -4.21
CA LEU A 157 16.84 1.82 -4.13
C LEU A 157 17.56 0.59 -3.55
N ASN A 158 18.89 0.52 -3.66
CA ASN A 158 19.65 -0.65 -3.26
C ASN A 158 20.90 -0.35 -2.41
N LEU A 159 21.12 0.91 -2.03
CA LEU A 159 22.19 1.24 -1.08
C LEU A 159 21.96 0.47 0.23
N GLY A 160 22.97 -0.29 0.67
CA GLY A 160 22.91 -1.11 1.88
C GLY A 160 22.61 -2.60 1.67
N ASN A 161 22.21 -3.04 0.48
CA ASN A 161 22.02 -4.46 0.17
C ASN A 161 23.33 -5.11 -0.32
N LYS A 162 24.03 -5.82 0.57
CA LYS A 162 25.25 -6.55 0.21
C LYS A 162 24.92 -7.91 -0.43
N PRO A 163 25.51 -8.30 -1.58
CA PRO A 163 26.47 -7.59 -2.41
C PRO A 163 25.85 -7.16 -3.74
N SER A 164 25.27 -5.96 -3.85
CA SER A 164 25.00 -5.37 -5.17
C SER A 164 26.29 -4.79 -5.75
N VAL A 165 26.52 -5.05 -7.03
CA VAL A 165 27.68 -4.57 -7.81
C VAL A 165 27.36 -3.25 -8.51
N GLU A 166 26.10 -2.80 -8.44
CA GLU A 166 25.57 -1.61 -9.09
C GLU A 166 24.70 -0.86 -8.07
N TYR A 167 24.65 0.47 -8.17
CA TYR A 167 23.71 1.29 -7.40
C TYR A 167 22.53 1.72 -8.27
N LEU A 168 21.31 1.49 -7.77
CA LEU A 168 20.07 1.86 -8.42
C LEU A 168 19.51 3.11 -7.75
N PHE A 169 19.21 4.11 -8.57
CA PHE A 169 18.65 5.38 -8.14
C PHE A 169 17.35 5.67 -8.88
N TYR A 170 16.33 6.01 -8.12
CA TYR A 170 15.14 6.65 -8.67
C TYR A 170 15.35 8.16 -8.65
N ALA A 171 15.14 8.83 -9.78
CA ALA A 171 15.24 10.27 -9.92
C ALA A 171 13.95 10.83 -10.54
N ARG A 172 13.50 12.01 -10.11
CA ARG A 172 12.37 12.72 -10.73
C ARG A 172 12.84 14.04 -11.33
N ALA A 173 12.66 14.17 -12.63
CA ALA A 173 12.87 15.43 -13.35
C ALA A 173 11.54 16.20 -13.45
N GLN A 174 11.61 17.53 -13.47
CA GLN A 174 10.47 18.42 -13.57
C GLN A 174 10.62 19.38 -14.75
N ASP A 175 9.52 19.58 -15.47
CA ASP A 175 9.35 20.69 -16.41
C ASP A 175 8.63 21.84 -15.70
N LEU A 176 9.35 22.95 -15.50
CA LEU A 176 8.85 24.13 -14.79
C LEU A 176 7.79 24.91 -15.60
N GLU A 177 7.78 24.78 -16.92
CA GLU A 177 6.83 25.48 -17.78
C GLU A 177 5.49 24.74 -17.85
N ARG A 178 5.53 23.41 -17.77
CA ARG A 178 4.35 22.54 -17.99
C ARG A 178 3.79 21.90 -16.73
N ASP A 179 4.45 22.06 -15.59
CA ASP A 179 4.12 21.38 -14.32
C ASP A 179 3.97 19.86 -14.51
N ARG A 180 4.94 19.28 -15.23
CA ARG A 180 5.00 17.84 -15.50
C ARG A 180 6.28 17.23 -14.94
N TYR A 181 6.21 15.93 -14.71
CA TYR A 181 7.30 15.17 -14.12
C TYR A 181 7.62 13.97 -15.00
N ILE A 182 8.91 13.65 -15.09
CA ILE A 182 9.41 12.38 -15.64
C ILE A 182 10.10 11.67 -14.48
N ASP A 183 9.67 10.44 -14.23
CA ASP A 183 10.32 9.55 -13.30
C ASP A 183 11.35 8.72 -14.05
N LEU A 184 12.58 8.68 -13.55
CA LEU A 184 13.75 8.06 -14.18
C LEU A 184 14.34 7.02 -13.21
N LEU A 185 14.73 5.88 -13.76
CA LEU A 185 15.47 4.85 -13.05
C LEU A 185 16.87 4.77 -13.63
N PHE A 186 17.86 5.10 -12.81
CA PHE A 186 19.26 5.04 -13.17
C PHE A 186 19.99 3.89 -12.49
N GLU A 187 20.96 3.36 -13.22
CA GLU A 187 22.01 2.48 -12.75
C GLU A 187 23.34 3.24 -12.74
N VAL A 188 24.05 3.15 -11.63
CA VAL A 188 25.39 3.73 -11.47
C VAL A 188 26.36 2.57 -11.24
N PRO A 189 27.27 2.31 -12.19
CA PRO A 189 28.21 1.21 -12.07
C PRO A 189 29.31 1.56 -11.05
N VAL A 190 29.72 0.58 -10.23
CA VAL A 190 30.76 0.75 -9.22
C VAL A 190 31.91 -0.22 -9.40
N ASP A 191 33.13 0.25 -9.11
CA ASP A 191 34.36 -0.52 -9.29
C ASP A 191 34.43 -1.75 -8.37
N ARG A 192 33.78 -1.66 -7.19
CA ARG A 192 33.69 -2.73 -6.17
C ARG A 192 32.39 -2.56 -5.36
N PRO A 193 31.89 -3.63 -4.71
CA PRO A 193 30.80 -3.51 -3.74
C PRO A 193 31.22 -2.54 -2.62
N ASP A 194 30.38 -1.56 -2.30
CA ASP A 194 30.69 -0.43 -1.40
C ASP A 194 31.84 0.50 -1.90
N GLY A 195 32.12 0.49 -3.21
CA GLY A 195 33.13 1.33 -3.84
C GLY A 195 32.57 2.65 -4.38
N ASP A 196 33.47 3.54 -4.79
CA ASP A 196 33.12 4.79 -5.45
C ASP A 196 32.53 4.52 -6.86
N PRO A 197 31.63 5.38 -7.35
CA PRO A 197 31.06 5.28 -8.68
C PRO A 197 32.13 5.41 -9.74
N LEU A 198 31.95 4.67 -10.84
CA LEU A 198 32.80 4.83 -12.01
C LEU A 198 32.61 6.23 -12.60
N LEU A 199 33.74 6.83 -12.95
CA LEU A 199 33.80 8.14 -13.58
C LEU A 199 34.15 7.99 -15.05
N ASP A 200 33.53 8.82 -15.89
CA ASP A 200 33.83 8.95 -17.31
C ASP A 200 35.19 9.65 -17.55
N GLU A 201 35.62 9.77 -18.80
CA GLU A 201 36.86 10.42 -19.22
C GLU A 201 36.98 11.88 -18.73
N ASP A 202 35.84 12.55 -18.53
CA ASP A 202 35.75 13.91 -17.98
C ASP A 202 35.71 13.96 -16.43
N GLY A 203 35.82 12.82 -15.75
CA GLY A 203 35.77 12.72 -14.29
C GLY A 203 34.37 12.88 -13.71
N GLN A 204 33.32 12.69 -14.51
CA GLN A 204 31.91 12.79 -14.13
C GLN A 204 31.32 11.41 -13.86
N ILE A 205 30.27 11.33 -13.03
CA ILE A 205 29.65 10.05 -12.68
C ILE A 205 28.91 9.48 -13.90
N ILE A 206 29.08 8.18 -14.15
CA ILE A 206 28.36 7.48 -15.22
C ILE A 206 26.95 7.16 -14.72
N TRP A 207 25.95 7.68 -15.42
CA TRP A 207 24.53 7.43 -15.16
C TRP A 207 23.92 6.68 -16.35
N GLU A 208 23.56 5.43 -16.14
CA GLU A 208 22.90 4.60 -17.16
C GLU A 208 21.39 4.59 -16.91
N CYS A 209 20.62 5.21 -17.79
CA CYS A 209 19.16 5.15 -17.67
C CYS A 209 18.68 3.74 -18.02
N LEU A 210 17.92 3.10 -17.12
CA LEU A 210 17.32 1.79 -17.35
C LEU A 210 15.88 1.88 -17.80
N ALA A 211 15.13 2.83 -17.23
CA ALA A 211 13.72 2.99 -17.50
C ALA A 211 13.28 4.41 -17.18
N TYR A 212 12.22 4.85 -17.84
CA TYR A 212 11.57 6.12 -17.58
C TYR A 212 10.05 5.96 -17.57
N ASP A 213 9.37 6.82 -16.83
CA ASP A 213 7.92 6.98 -16.85
C ASP A 213 7.59 8.46 -17.04
N ALA A 214 7.02 8.77 -18.20
CA ALA A 214 6.59 10.12 -18.58
C ALA A 214 5.07 10.31 -18.46
N GLY A 215 4.38 9.45 -17.70
CA GLY A 215 2.93 9.49 -17.47
C GLY A 215 2.13 8.41 -18.22
N LEU A 216 2.79 7.61 -19.07
CA LEU A 216 2.19 6.47 -19.77
C LEU A 216 2.57 5.12 -19.14
N GLY A 217 3.29 5.15 -18.02
CA GLY A 217 3.86 3.99 -17.35
C GLY A 217 5.32 3.75 -17.71
N TRP A 218 5.94 2.85 -16.94
CA TRP A 218 7.36 2.51 -17.08
C TRP A 218 7.70 1.90 -18.43
N THR A 219 8.60 2.57 -19.15
CA THR A 219 9.19 2.13 -20.41
C THR A 219 10.67 1.85 -20.18
N LEU A 220 11.15 0.70 -20.66
CA LEU A 220 12.58 0.37 -20.60
C LEU A 220 13.32 1.25 -21.60
N TYR A 221 14.38 1.91 -21.14
CA TYR A 221 15.27 2.65 -22.01
C TYR A 221 16.16 1.65 -22.76
N MET A 222 16.20 1.77 -24.08
CA MET A 222 17.14 1.03 -24.90
C MET A 222 18.05 2.08 -25.55
N PRO A 223 19.34 2.14 -25.19
CA PRO A 223 20.23 3.10 -25.84
C PRO A 223 20.20 2.84 -27.35
N PRO A 224 20.17 3.89 -28.19
CA PRO A 224 20.20 3.71 -29.64
C PRO A 224 21.45 2.89 -29.99
N GLU A 225 21.25 1.77 -30.70
CA GLU A 225 22.37 0.96 -31.19
C GLU A 225 23.32 1.90 -31.94
N GLU A 226 24.57 2.03 -31.48
CA GLU A 226 25.60 2.70 -32.26
C GLU A 226 25.63 2.00 -33.61
N GLU A 227 25.11 2.66 -34.66
CA GLU A 227 25.28 2.22 -36.03
C GLU A 227 26.78 2.06 -36.25
N SER A 228 27.25 0.82 -36.20
CA SER A 228 28.62 0.49 -36.55
C SER A 228 28.76 0.79 -38.03
N ASP A 229 29.19 2.00 -38.37
CA ASP A 229 29.57 2.40 -39.71
C ASP A 229 30.73 1.48 -40.14
N GLY A 230 30.40 0.45 -40.93
CA GLY A 230 31.29 -0.58 -41.44
C GLY A 230 31.06 -0.82 -42.92
#